data_AF-A0A535ZUJ6-F1
#
_entry.id   AF-A0A535ZUJ6-F1
#
_cell.length_a   1.000
_cell.length_b   1.000
_cell.length_c   1.000
_cell.angle_alpha   90.00
_cell.angle_beta   90.00
_cell.angle_gamma   90.00
#
_symmetry.space_group_name_H-M   'P 1'
#
loop_
_entity.id
_entity.type
_entity.pdbx_description
1 polymer ?
#
loop_
_entity_poly.entity_id
_entity_poly.type
_entity_poly.pdbx_seq_one_letter_code
_entity_poly.pdbx_strand_id
1 'polypeptide(L)'
;MKLSLIPRERRFYDLFRQQGALVSETLTELSNSLADGLNRHPRLRELEHMCDDITRDIYNLTNLTFTTPIEQGDILLLAHAIDQVVDLAEEVSDKIDLYEIGSIKDSAKRFGGCLAKAGIELAKALDKLEDFHDIQPVLLEIHRLENEGDFITRSALQKLFETNHQTPAELIKWKDLYSPLESTLDECESAAEIIETIAIKNA
;
A
#
# COMPACT_ATOMS: atom_id res chain seq x y z
N MET A 1 6.20 36.90 10.74
CA MET A 1 5.44 35.74 10.24
C MET A 1 5.88 35.50 8.80
N LYS A 2 6.64 34.44 8.51
CA LYS A 2 6.99 34.12 7.12
C LYS A 2 5.71 33.59 6.46
N LEU A 3 5.10 34.42 5.63
CA LEU A 3 4.04 33.99 4.72
C LEU A 3 4.67 32.96 3.79
N SER A 4 4.34 31.69 4.00
CA SER A 4 4.64 30.65 3.02
C SER A 4 3.90 31.02 1.73
N LEU A 5 4.67 31.29 0.67
CA LEU A 5 4.17 31.67 -0.65
C LEU A 5 3.87 30.44 -1.53
N ILE A 6 3.82 29.23 -0.96
CA ILE A 6 3.43 28.04 -1.70
C ILE A 6 1.90 28.10 -1.88
N PRO A 7 1.38 28.07 -3.13
CA PRO A 7 -0.05 27.96 -3.38
C PRO A 7 -0.61 26.75 -2.64
N ARG A 8 -1.75 26.90 -1.95
CA ARG A 8 -2.36 25.81 -1.17
C ARG A 8 -2.63 24.56 -2.02
N GLU A 9 -2.88 24.73 -3.31
CA GLU A 9 -3.05 23.65 -4.29
C GLU A 9 -1.82 22.73 -4.39
N ARG A 10 -0.61 23.29 -4.47
CA ARG A 10 0.63 22.48 -4.55
C ARG A 10 0.89 21.65 -3.31
N ARG A 11 0.39 22.10 -2.16
CA ARG A 11 0.55 21.38 -0.90
C ARG A 11 -0.17 20.03 -0.90
N PHE A 12 -1.28 19.87 -1.64
CA PHE A 12 -1.94 18.55 -1.76
C PHE A 12 -1.02 17.54 -2.46
N TYR A 13 -0.45 17.93 -3.60
CA TYR A 13 0.49 17.08 -4.33
C TYR A 13 1.73 16.76 -3.48
N ASP A 14 2.27 17.74 -2.76
CA ASP A 14 3.40 17.49 -1.84
C ASP A 14 3.07 16.48 -0.73
N LEU A 15 1.84 16.48 -0.21
CA LEU A 15 1.39 15.50 0.79
C LEU A 15 1.19 14.11 0.17
N PHE A 16 0.59 14.02 -1.02
CA PHE A 16 0.46 12.74 -1.74
C PHE A 16 1.83 12.13 -2.10
N ARG A 17 2.82 12.94 -2.48
CA ARG A 17 4.20 12.44 -2.71
C ARG A 17 4.82 11.90 -1.42
N GLN A 18 4.58 12.54 -0.28
CA GLN A 18 5.03 12.04 1.02
C GLN A 18 4.35 10.72 1.38
N GLN A 19 3.04 10.61 1.19
CA GLN A 19 2.28 9.37 1.36
C GLN A 19 2.81 8.26 0.45
N GLY A 20 3.09 8.55 -0.83
CA GLY A 20 3.67 7.59 -1.77
C GLY A 20 5.06 7.10 -1.36
N ALA A 21 5.92 8.00 -0.84
CA ALA A 21 7.22 7.60 -0.31
C ALA A 21 7.09 6.64 0.89
N LEU A 22 6.13 6.88 1.78
CA LEU A 22 5.85 6.01 2.92
C LEU A 22 5.34 4.64 2.46
N VAL A 23 4.39 4.57 1.52
CA VAL A 23 3.95 3.30 0.93
C VAL A 23 5.12 2.52 0.34
N SER A 24 5.94 3.16 -0.48
CA SER A 24 7.08 2.49 -1.11
C SER A 24 8.05 1.95 -0.06
N GLU A 25 8.30 2.69 1.01
CA GLU A 25 9.17 2.25 2.10
C GLU A 25 8.54 1.09 2.89
N THR A 26 7.27 1.22 3.30
CA THR A 26 6.52 0.20 4.04
C THR A 26 6.50 -1.12 3.30
N LEU A 27 6.12 -1.13 2.03
CA LEU A 27 6.03 -2.37 1.26
C LEU A 27 7.41 -2.98 0.96
N THR A 28 8.45 -2.15 0.88
CA THR A 28 9.84 -2.63 0.79
C THR A 28 10.29 -3.28 2.10
N GLU A 29 9.99 -2.66 3.24
CA GLU A 29 10.34 -3.21 4.55
C GLU A 29 9.58 -4.50 4.85
N LEU A 30 8.29 -4.57 4.50
CA LEU A 30 7.52 -5.81 4.60
C LEU A 30 8.10 -6.91 3.70
N SER A 31 8.45 -6.58 2.46
CA SER A 31 9.12 -7.51 1.53
C SER A 31 10.43 -8.06 2.11
N ASN A 32 11.25 -7.18 2.71
CA ASN A 32 12.48 -7.56 3.36
C ASN A 32 12.22 -8.51 4.55
N SER A 33 11.25 -8.18 5.42
CA SER A 33 10.84 -9.02 6.55
C SER A 33 10.42 -10.42 6.12
N LEU A 34 9.65 -10.53 5.03
CA LEU A 34 9.26 -11.82 4.45
C LEU A 34 10.47 -12.57 3.89
N ALA A 35 11.38 -11.87 3.20
CA ALA A 35 12.53 -12.48 2.54
C ALA A 35 13.54 -13.07 3.54
N ASP A 36 13.92 -12.31 4.57
CA ASP A 36 14.90 -12.70 5.58
C ASP A 36 14.29 -13.39 6.81
N GLY A 37 12.97 -13.30 6.99
CA GLY A 37 12.24 -13.86 8.14
C GLY A 37 12.50 -13.09 9.44
N LEU A 38 13.06 -11.88 9.37
CA LEU A 38 13.31 -11.02 10.52
C LEU A 38 12.12 -10.11 10.75
N ASN A 39 11.72 -10.02 12.00
CA ASN A 39 10.68 -9.09 12.43
C ASN A 39 11.13 -7.64 12.19
N ARG A 40 10.28 -6.88 11.48
CA ARG A 40 10.42 -5.44 11.21
C ARG A 40 9.20 -4.63 11.67
N HIS A 41 8.30 -5.24 12.45
CA HIS A 41 7.06 -4.64 12.95
C HIS A 41 7.27 -3.28 13.63
N PRO A 42 8.29 -3.06 14.50
CA PRO A 42 8.51 -1.73 15.08
C PRO A 42 8.75 -0.63 14.04
N ARG A 43 9.40 -0.94 12.91
CA ARG A 43 9.61 0.02 11.81
C ARG A 43 8.35 0.22 11.00
N LEU A 44 7.63 -0.86 10.69
CA LEU A 44 6.37 -0.79 9.94
C LEU A 44 5.32 0.03 10.69
N ARG A 45 5.24 -0.13 12.01
CA ARG A 45 4.39 0.68 12.87
C ARG A 45 4.78 2.15 12.95
N GLU A 46 6.07 2.46 12.89
CA GLU A 46 6.53 3.86 12.79
C GLU A 46 6.07 4.48 11.46
N LEU A 47 6.18 3.73 10.37
CA LEU A 47 5.74 4.17 9.04
C LEU A 47 4.22 4.35 8.96
N GLU A 48 3.45 3.46 9.59
CA GLU A 48 1.99 3.61 9.74
C GLU A 48 1.64 4.91 10.46
N HIS A 49 2.20 5.17 11.65
CA HIS A 49 1.95 6.42 12.38
C HIS A 49 2.32 7.67 11.56
N MET A 50 3.40 7.60 10.77
CA MET A 50 3.78 8.69 9.87
C MET A 50 2.79 8.89 8.73
N CYS A 51 2.24 7.79 8.18
CA CYS A 51 1.23 7.85 7.11
C CYS A 51 -0.07 8.45 7.64
N ASP A 52 -0.51 7.99 8.80
CA ASP A 52 -1.67 8.48 9.56
C ASP A 52 -1.62 10.01 9.77
N ASP A 53 -0.44 10.51 10.16
CA ASP A 53 -0.19 11.94 10.33
C ASP A 53 -0.35 12.72 9.02
N ILE A 54 0.16 12.19 7.89
CA ILE A 54 -0.01 12.80 6.57
C ILE A 54 -1.47 12.75 6.12
N THR A 55 -2.16 11.62 6.31
CA THR A 55 -3.58 11.42 6.00
C THR A 55 -4.42 12.47 6.72
N ARG A 56 -4.18 12.66 8.02
CA ARG A 56 -4.81 13.70 8.84
C ARG A 56 -4.51 15.11 8.34
N ASP A 57 -3.28 15.38 7.91
CA ASP A 57 -2.90 16.67 7.33
C ASP A 57 -3.63 16.95 6.01
N ILE A 58 -3.82 15.94 5.15
CA ILE A 58 -4.62 16.05 3.93
C ILE A 58 -6.07 16.39 4.29
N TYR A 59 -6.67 15.68 5.25
CA TYR A 59 -8.06 15.91 5.68
C TYR A 59 -8.25 17.33 6.22
N ASN A 60 -7.32 17.80 7.05
CA ASN A 60 -7.31 19.16 7.57
C ASN A 60 -7.16 20.20 6.46
N LEU A 61 -6.26 19.95 5.50
CA LEU A 61 -6.05 20.85 4.37
C LEU A 61 -7.30 20.94 3.49
N THR A 62 -7.97 19.82 3.21
CA THR A 62 -9.24 19.76 2.48
C THR A 62 -10.32 20.59 3.19
N ASN A 63 -10.49 20.41 4.50
CA ASN A 63 -11.48 21.13 5.31
C ASN A 63 -11.24 22.67 5.34
N LEU A 64 -9.98 23.09 5.24
CA LEU A 64 -9.58 24.50 5.30
C LEU A 64 -9.46 25.17 3.93
N THR A 65 -9.72 24.44 2.84
CA THR A 65 -9.49 24.90 1.47
C THR A 65 -10.80 24.93 0.69
N PHE A 66 -11.25 26.15 0.36
CA PHE A 66 -12.51 26.37 -0.36
C PHE A 66 -12.45 25.94 -1.84
N THR A 67 -11.28 26.08 -2.48
CA THR A 67 -11.05 25.67 -3.87
C THR A 67 -9.85 24.72 -3.90
N THR A 68 -10.11 23.45 -4.20
CA THR A 68 -9.11 22.38 -4.26
C THR A 68 -8.68 22.10 -5.70
N PRO A 69 -7.47 21.54 -5.92
CA PRO A 69 -6.96 21.30 -7.27
C PRO A 69 -7.67 20.14 -8.00
N ILE A 70 -8.27 19.21 -7.24
CA ILE A 70 -9.15 18.14 -7.71
C ILE A 70 -10.38 18.05 -6.79
N GLU A 71 -11.36 17.21 -7.11
CA GLU A 71 -12.58 17.05 -6.32
C GLU A 71 -12.27 16.63 -4.87
N GLN A 72 -12.90 17.28 -3.89
CA GLN A 72 -12.64 17.01 -2.46
C GLN A 72 -12.89 15.54 -2.08
N GLY A 73 -13.92 14.91 -2.66
CA GLY A 73 -14.22 13.50 -2.43
C GLY A 73 -13.08 12.59 -2.89
N ASP A 74 -12.49 12.89 -4.05
CA ASP A 74 -11.37 12.11 -4.60
C ASP A 74 -10.11 12.29 -3.76
N ILE A 75 -9.85 13.49 -3.22
CA ILE A 75 -8.71 13.73 -2.31
C ILE A 75 -8.81 12.84 -1.07
N LEU A 76 -9.98 12.83 -0.43
CA LEU A 76 -10.19 12.06 0.79
C LEU A 76 -10.16 10.56 0.51
N LEU A 77 -10.77 10.12 -0.59
CA LEU A 77 -10.79 8.73 -0.99
C LEU A 77 -9.38 8.21 -1.31
N LEU A 78 -8.58 8.96 -2.07
CA LEU A 78 -7.21 8.59 -2.40
C LEU A 78 -6.32 8.56 -1.15
N ALA A 79 -6.43 9.58 -0.28
CA ALA A 79 -5.65 9.62 0.95
C ALA A 79 -5.95 8.43 1.85
N HIS A 80 -7.22 8.02 1.95
CA HIS A 80 -7.63 6.85 2.72
C HIS A 80 -7.13 5.54 2.10
N ALA A 81 -7.26 5.35 0.78
CA ALA A 81 -6.79 4.13 0.13
C ALA A 81 -5.27 3.92 0.33
N ILE A 82 -4.49 5.01 0.25
CA ILE A 82 -3.05 4.96 0.51
C ILE A 82 -2.74 4.57 1.97
N ASP A 83 -3.49 5.13 2.91
CA ASP A 83 -3.39 4.84 4.33
C ASP A 83 -3.65 3.34 4.60
N GLN A 84 -4.71 2.78 4.01
CA GLN A 84 -5.05 1.37 4.14
C GLN A 84 -3.95 0.42 3.63
N VAL A 85 -3.21 0.79 2.58
CA VAL A 85 -2.03 0.01 2.14
C VAL A 85 -0.99 -0.11 3.26
N VAL A 86 -0.73 0.99 3.98
CA VAL A 86 0.27 1.01 5.05
C VAL A 86 -0.24 0.25 6.28
N ASP A 87 -1.50 0.45 6.66
CA ASP A 87 -2.15 -0.24 7.77
C ASP A 87 -2.13 -1.76 7.59
N LEU A 88 -2.53 -2.25 6.41
CA LEU A 88 -2.56 -3.69 6.13
C LEU A 88 -1.15 -4.30 6.13
N ALA A 89 -0.15 -3.56 5.64
CA ALA A 89 1.24 -4.01 5.68
C ALA A 89 1.79 -4.10 7.12
N GLU A 90 1.40 -3.16 7.99
CA GLU A 90 1.67 -3.22 9.42
C GLU A 90 1.00 -4.45 10.05
N GLU A 91 -0.28 -4.70 9.74
CA GLU A 91 -1.04 -5.85 10.24
C GLU A 91 -0.38 -7.18 9.87
N VAL A 92 0.14 -7.32 8.64
CA VAL A 92 0.89 -8.51 8.23
C VAL A 92 2.08 -8.74 9.16
N SER A 93 2.82 -7.68 9.49
CA SER A 93 3.99 -7.78 10.37
C SER A 93 3.62 -8.11 11.82
N ASP A 94 2.54 -7.53 12.34
CA ASP A 94 2.02 -7.86 13.68
C ASP A 94 1.63 -9.34 13.74
N LYS A 95 0.95 -9.84 12.71
CA LYS A 95 0.55 -11.25 12.64
C LYS A 95 1.73 -12.22 12.57
N ILE A 96 2.83 -11.86 11.87
CA ILE A 96 4.05 -12.68 11.86
C ILE A 96 4.58 -12.88 13.28
N ASP A 97 4.57 -11.83 14.09
CA ASP A 97 5.02 -11.86 15.48
C ASP A 97 4.03 -12.56 16.41
N LEU A 98 2.77 -12.15 16.36
CA LEU A 98 1.69 -12.67 17.21
C LEU A 98 1.52 -14.18 17.03
N TYR A 99 1.71 -14.66 15.80
CA TYR A 99 1.62 -16.08 15.49
C TYR A 99 2.94 -16.82 15.59
N GLU A 100 4.03 -16.17 16.00
CA GLU A 100 5.36 -16.77 16.12
C GLU A 100 5.74 -17.56 14.85
N ILE A 101 5.59 -16.93 13.67
CA ILE A 101 5.86 -17.58 12.39
C ILE A 101 7.38 -17.75 12.22
N GLY A 102 7.90 -18.91 12.61
CA GLY A 102 9.34 -19.17 12.61
C GLY A 102 9.98 -19.42 11.24
N SER A 103 9.21 -19.63 10.17
CA SER A 103 9.76 -19.83 8.82
C SER A 103 8.79 -19.32 7.75
N ILE A 104 9.20 -18.27 7.04
CA ILE A 104 8.40 -17.70 5.96
C ILE A 104 8.37 -18.63 4.75
N LYS A 105 7.17 -18.92 4.23
CA LYS A 105 6.96 -19.73 3.02
C LYS A 105 7.45 -19.00 1.76
N ASP A 106 7.99 -19.74 0.80
CA ASP A 106 8.48 -19.18 -0.46
C ASP A 106 7.42 -18.42 -1.26
N SER A 107 6.15 -18.83 -1.18
CA SER A 107 5.04 -18.09 -1.79
C SER A 107 4.86 -16.71 -1.15
N ALA A 108 4.95 -16.59 0.16
CA ALA A 108 4.89 -15.29 0.84
C ALA A 108 6.11 -14.41 0.51
N LYS A 109 7.31 -15.00 0.37
CA LYS A 109 8.50 -14.27 -0.10
C LYS A 109 8.31 -13.69 -1.51
N ARG A 110 7.78 -14.51 -2.42
CA ARG A 110 7.46 -14.08 -3.79
C ARG A 110 6.40 -12.99 -3.79
N PHE A 111 5.36 -13.14 -2.97
CA PHE A 111 4.31 -12.15 -2.80
C PHE A 111 4.86 -10.81 -2.29
N GLY A 112 5.76 -10.84 -1.30
CA GLY A 112 6.48 -9.64 -0.83
C GLY A 112 7.24 -8.93 -1.96
N GLY A 113 7.76 -9.66 -2.93
CA GLY A 113 8.35 -9.08 -4.14
C GLY A 113 7.36 -8.33 -5.03
N CYS A 114 6.09 -8.76 -5.09
CA CYS A 114 5.03 -8.03 -5.77
C CYS A 114 4.69 -6.74 -5.00
N LEU A 115 4.52 -6.83 -3.68
CA LEU A 115 4.22 -5.67 -2.81
C LEU A 115 5.26 -4.56 -2.95
N ALA A 116 6.56 -4.88 -2.84
CA ALA A 116 7.61 -3.87 -2.97
C ALA A 116 7.57 -3.15 -4.32
N LYS A 117 7.33 -3.89 -5.43
CA LYS A 117 7.20 -3.29 -6.76
C LYS A 117 5.94 -2.43 -6.86
N ALA A 118 4.81 -2.90 -6.33
CA ALA A 118 3.56 -2.16 -6.36
C ALA A 118 3.67 -0.83 -5.60
N GLY A 119 4.33 -0.83 -4.44
CA GLY A 119 4.59 0.40 -3.68
C GLY A 119 5.47 1.40 -4.43
N ILE A 120 6.48 0.92 -5.16
CA ILE A 120 7.33 1.77 -6.02
C ILE A 120 6.50 2.38 -7.16
N GLU A 121 5.66 1.59 -7.84
CA GLU A 121 4.82 2.11 -8.92
C GLU A 121 3.75 3.08 -8.37
N LEU A 122 3.10 2.77 -7.25
CA LEU A 122 2.12 3.66 -6.64
C LEU A 122 2.74 5.01 -6.23
N ALA A 123 3.95 5.01 -5.69
CA ALA A 123 4.69 6.24 -5.42
C ALA A 123 4.92 7.08 -6.69
N LYS A 124 5.30 6.44 -7.81
CA LYS A 124 5.45 7.14 -9.10
C LYS A 124 4.13 7.69 -9.61
N ALA A 125 3.02 6.99 -9.42
CA ALA A 125 1.70 7.46 -9.83
C ALA A 125 1.31 8.72 -9.06
N LEU A 126 1.59 8.76 -7.75
CA LEU A 126 1.35 9.93 -6.89
C LEU A 126 2.27 11.11 -7.23
N ASP A 127 3.51 10.86 -7.63
CA ASP A 127 4.41 11.89 -8.15
C ASP A 127 3.88 12.57 -9.42
N LYS A 128 3.09 11.83 -10.22
CA LYS A 128 2.49 12.28 -11.49
C LYS A 128 1.10 12.92 -11.31
N LEU A 129 0.58 13.05 -10.10
CA LEU A 129 -0.80 13.50 -9.85
C LEU A 129 -1.08 14.95 -10.28
N GLU A 130 -0.05 15.80 -10.44
CA GLU A 130 -0.21 17.21 -10.83
C GLU A 130 -0.53 17.37 -12.33
N ASP A 131 0.00 16.51 -13.19
CA ASP A 131 -0.14 16.62 -14.66
C ASP A 131 -0.58 15.33 -15.37
N PHE A 132 -0.70 14.23 -14.62
CA PHE A 132 -1.00 12.88 -15.10
C PHE A 132 -0.08 12.40 -16.23
N HIS A 133 1.11 12.98 -16.35
CA HIS A 133 1.97 12.73 -17.49
C HIS A 133 2.51 11.30 -17.45
N ASP A 134 2.19 10.54 -18.51
CA ASP A 134 2.64 9.17 -18.70
C ASP A 134 2.31 8.29 -17.47
N ILE A 135 1.07 8.44 -16.96
CA ILE A 135 0.59 7.70 -15.78
C ILE A 135 0.13 6.28 -16.12
N GLN A 136 -0.38 6.07 -17.33
CA GLN A 136 -0.95 4.80 -17.80
C GLN A 136 -0.01 3.58 -17.67
N PRO A 137 1.30 3.65 -18.04
CA PRO A 137 2.21 2.52 -17.85
C PRO A 137 2.38 2.11 -16.39
N VAL A 138 2.31 3.07 -15.47
CA VAL A 138 2.46 2.83 -14.02
C VAL A 138 1.24 2.10 -13.49
N LEU A 139 0.03 2.55 -13.86
CA LEU A 139 -1.22 1.93 -13.46
C LEU A 139 -1.33 0.49 -13.99
N LEU A 140 -0.97 0.26 -15.26
CA LEU A 140 -0.95 -1.08 -15.86
C LEU A 140 0.02 -2.05 -15.16
N GLU A 141 1.16 -1.55 -14.67
CA GLU A 141 2.09 -2.40 -13.92
C GLU A 141 1.54 -2.77 -12.54
N ILE A 142 0.82 -1.88 -11.86
CA ILE A 142 0.12 -2.19 -10.60
C ILE A 142 -0.92 -3.29 -10.82
N HIS A 143 -1.78 -3.15 -11.84
CA HIS A 143 -2.74 -4.21 -12.22
C HIS A 143 -2.05 -5.54 -12.54
N ARG A 144 -0.92 -5.52 -13.25
CA ARG A 144 -0.16 -6.74 -13.56
C ARG A 144 0.39 -7.41 -12.29
N LEU A 145 0.84 -6.62 -11.32
CA LEU A 145 1.39 -7.09 -10.05
C LEU A 145 0.30 -7.68 -9.15
N GLU A 146 -0.88 -7.06 -9.09
CA GLU A 146 -2.07 -7.60 -8.43
C GLU A 146 -2.39 -9.00 -8.96
N ASN A 147 -2.59 -9.14 -10.27
CA ASN A 147 -2.90 -10.42 -10.91
C ASN A 147 -1.83 -11.50 -10.64
N GLU A 148 -0.55 -11.09 -10.51
CA GLU A 148 0.54 -12.00 -10.13
C GLU A 148 0.44 -12.43 -8.66
N GLY A 149 0.14 -11.49 -7.74
CA GLY A 149 -0.11 -11.78 -6.33
C GLY A 149 -1.30 -12.70 -6.13
N ASP A 150 -2.40 -12.40 -6.80
CA ASP A 150 -3.66 -13.14 -6.83
C ASP A 150 -3.43 -14.61 -7.26
N PHE A 151 -2.61 -14.83 -8.29
CA PHE A 151 -2.16 -16.17 -8.70
C PHE A 151 -1.28 -16.87 -7.63
N ILE A 152 -0.37 -16.13 -6.98
CA ILE A 152 0.48 -16.66 -5.91
C ILE A 152 -0.37 -17.11 -4.72
N THR A 153 -1.34 -16.30 -4.29
CA THR A 153 -2.24 -16.60 -3.16
C THR A 153 -3.07 -17.85 -3.45
N ARG A 154 -3.74 -17.91 -4.61
CA ARG A 154 -4.52 -19.11 -5.01
C ARG A 154 -3.67 -20.38 -5.00
N SER A 155 -2.47 -20.31 -5.57
CA SER A 155 -1.54 -21.45 -5.60
C SER A 155 -1.04 -21.84 -4.20
N ALA A 156 -0.81 -20.86 -3.33
CA ALA A 156 -0.36 -21.08 -1.96
C ALA A 156 -1.45 -21.72 -1.11
N LEU A 157 -2.69 -21.24 -1.23
CA LEU A 157 -3.85 -21.79 -0.55
C LEU A 157 -4.13 -23.22 -1.01
N GLN A 158 -4.12 -23.50 -2.32
CA GLN A 158 -4.28 -24.87 -2.82
C GLN A 158 -3.28 -25.83 -2.15
N LYS A 159 -1.98 -25.48 -2.14
CA LYS A 159 -0.95 -26.29 -1.49
C LYS A 159 -1.15 -26.42 0.02
N LEU A 160 -1.62 -25.36 0.67
CA LEU A 160 -1.90 -25.35 2.11
C LEU A 160 -2.96 -26.41 2.46
N PHE A 161 -4.01 -26.52 1.64
CA PHE A 161 -5.11 -27.49 1.86
C PHE A 161 -4.82 -28.91 1.35
N GLU A 162 -3.90 -29.08 0.39
CA GLU A 162 -3.47 -30.41 -0.10
C GLU A 162 -2.54 -31.16 0.87
N THR A 163 -1.84 -30.43 1.74
CA THR A 163 -0.74 -31.01 2.53
C THR A 163 -1.25 -31.72 3.80
N ASN A 164 -1.33 -33.06 3.76
CA ASN A 164 -1.66 -33.94 4.90
C ASN A 164 -0.68 -33.89 6.10
N HIS A 165 0.36 -33.05 6.05
CA HIS A 165 1.43 -32.95 7.05
C HIS A 165 1.40 -31.66 7.88
N GLN A 166 0.42 -30.78 7.67
CA GLN A 166 0.30 -29.53 8.43
C GLN A 166 -0.65 -29.68 9.61
N THR A 167 -0.32 -29.03 10.72
CA THR A 167 -1.24 -28.95 11.85
C THR A 167 -2.37 -27.97 11.54
N PRO A 168 -3.57 -28.12 12.12
CA PRO A 168 -4.64 -27.13 11.98
C PRO A 168 -4.20 -25.71 12.36
N ALA A 169 -3.30 -25.59 13.34
CA ALA A 169 -2.74 -24.30 13.75
C ALA A 169 -1.90 -23.65 12.64
N GLU A 170 -1.03 -24.39 11.97
CA GLU A 170 -0.24 -23.87 10.84
C GLU A 170 -1.13 -23.47 9.67
N LEU A 171 -2.17 -24.26 9.38
CA LEU A 171 -3.14 -23.93 8.34
C LEU A 171 -3.84 -22.60 8.64
N ILE A 172 -4.29 -22.39 9.88
CA ILE A 172 -4.92 -21.13 10.30
C ILE A 172 -3.95 -19.96 10.19
N LYS A 173 -2.74 -20.07 10.76
CA LYS A 173 -1.72 -19.00 10.72
C LYS A 173 -1.43 -18.54 9.30
N TRP A 174 -1.22 -19.48 8.38
CA TRP A 174 -0.88 -19.15 7.01
C TRP A 174 -2.06 -18.64 6.19
N LYS A 175 -3.25 -19.23 6.35
CA LYS A 175 -4.45 -18.70 5.70
C LYS A 175 -4.71 -17.26 6.15
N ASP A 176 -4.57 -16.98 7.45
CA ASP A 176 -4.82 -15.67 8.04
C ASP A 176 -3.72 -14.64 7.72
N LEU A 177 -2.53 -15.09 7.32
CA LEU A 177 -1.46 -14.22 6.83
C LEU A 177 -1.59 -13.90 5.33
N TYR A 178 -2.04 -14.85 4.51
CA TYR A 178 -2.26 -14.59 3.08
C TYR A 178 -3.39 -13.57 2.83
N SER A 179 -4.41 -13.54 3.69
CA SER A 179 -5.53 -12.61 3.54
C SER A 179 -5.08 -11.14 3.56
N PRO A 180 -4.40 -10.62 4.60
CA PRO A 180 -3.94 -9.23 4.60
C PRO A 180 -2.83 -8.95 3.58
N LEU A 181 -2.01 -9.95 3.20
CA LEU A 181 -1.06 -9.80 2.08
C LEU A 181 -1.79 -9.49 0.76
N GLU A 182 -2.81 -10.28 0.44
CA GLU A 182 -3.69 -10.07 -0.73
C GLU A 182 -4.37 -8.71 -0.66
N SER A 183 -5.04 -8.41 0.47
CA SER A 183 -5.72 -7.12 0.66
C SER A 183 -4.77 -5.92 0.54
N THR A 184 -3.51 -6.02 0.99
CA THR A 184 -2.52 -4.93 0.83
C THR A 184 -2.27 -4.62 -0.64
N LEU A 185 -2.20 -5.65 -1.49
CA LEU A 185 -1.94 -5.49 -2.91
C LEU A 185 -3.21 -5.02 -3.65
N ASP A 186 -4.39 -5.50 -3.25
CA ASP A 186 -5.68 -5.04 -3.76
C ASP A 186 -5.92 -3.55 -3.45
N GLU A 187 -5.49 -3.07 -2.28
CA GLU A 187 -5.57 -1.64 -1.94
C GLU A 187 -4.59 -0.80 -2.78
N CYS A 188 -3.45 -1.35 -3.20
CA CYS A 188 -2.57 -0.68 -4.17
C CYS A 188 -3.29 -0.53 -5.53
N GLU A 189 -4.01 -1.56 -5.97
CA GLU A 189 -4.83 -1.51 -7.19
C GLU A 189 -5.99 -0.51 -7.04
N SER A 190 -6.70 -0.54 -5.91
CA SER A 190 -7.79 0.39 -5.62
C SER A 190 -7.33 1.85 -5.65
N ALA A 191 -6.16 2.15 -5.06
CA ALA A 191 -5.54 3.47 -5.17
C ALA A 191 -5.21 3.85 -6.62
N ALA A 192 -4.73 2.90 -7.43
CA ALA A 192 -4.45 3.11 -8.85
C ALA A 192 -5.74 3.41 -9.66
N GLU A 193 -6.84 2.71 -9.40
CA GLU A 193 -8.14 2.95 -10.03
C GLU A 193 -8.71 4.33 -9.65
N ILE A 194 -8.53 4.76 -8.39
CA ILE A 194 -8.90 6.10 -7.95
C ILE A 194 -8.08 7.15 -8.71
N ILE A 195 -6.76 6.96 -8.84
CA ILE A 195 -5.88 7.85 -9.61
C ILE A 195 -6.32 7.90 -11.08
N GLU A 196 -6.66 6.77 -11.70
CA GLU A 196 -7.16 6.73 -13.08
C GLU A 196 -8.45 7.54 -13.22
N THR A 197 -9.38 7.36 -12.29
CA THR A 197 -10.65 8.08 -12.27
C THR A 197 -10.43 9.59 -12.14
N ILE A 198 -9.51 10.02 -11.26
CA ILE A 198 -9.12 11.43 -11.13
C ILE A 198 -8.54 11.94 -12.45
N ALA A 199 -7.65 11.20 -13.10
CA ALA A 199 -7.04 11.60 -14.36
C ALA A 199 -8.10 11.81 -15.46
N ILE A 200 -9.09 10.90 -15.56
CA ILE A 200 -10.20 11.00 -16.53
C ILE A 200 -11.05 12.25 -16.29
N LYS A 201 -11.33 12.59 -15.02
CA LYS A 201 -12.12 13.78 -14.66
C LYS A 201 -11.41 15.10 -15.00
N ASN A 202 -10.08 15.09 -15.09
CA ASN A 202 -9.23 16.27 -15.29
C ASN A 202 -8.59 16.32 -16.70
N ALA A 203 -9.01 15.44 -17.61
CA ALA A 203 -8.54 15.37 -19.01
C ALA A 203 -9.24 16.36 -19.96
#